data_AF-A0A3M0Z6W1-F1
#
_entry.id   AF-A0A3M0Z6W1-F1
#
_cell.length_a   1.000
_cell.length_b   1.000
_cell.length_c   1.000
_cell.angle_alpha   90.00
_cell.angle_beta   90.00
_cell.angle_gamma   90.00
#
_symmetry.space_group_name_H-M   'P 1'
#
loop_
_entity.id
_entity.type
_entity.pdbx_description
1 polymer ?
#
loop_
_entity_poly.entity_id
_entity_poly.type
_entity_poly.pdbx_seq_one_letter_code
_entity_poly.pdbx_strand_id
1 'polypeptide(L)'
;MVAAKARRGGLPLPPAAWRGARRLADFDQRVTAPLHGFRDAAHYYAAADCRPWLARVRVPTLLVQALDDPFVPREAAEGLGRWLEEGAVRLELLPRGGHVGFVAGSPWRPRYWLEERLPAFLAPRLEGP
;
A
#
# COMPACT_ATOMS: atom_id res chain seq x y z
N MET A 1 12.34 -11.28 10.99
CA MET A 1 11.68 -11.90 9.82
C MET A 1 12.67 -12.23 8.69
N VAL A 2 13.35 -11.24 8.08
CA VAL A 2 14.32 -11.46 6.98
C VAL A 2 15.52 -12.32 7.39
N ALA A 3 16.13 -12.05 8.56
CA ALA A 3 17.22 -12.87 9.09
C ALA A 3 16.84 -14.34 9.40
N ALA A 4 15.55 -14.63 9.61
CA ALA A 4 15.08 -16.01 9.78
C ALA A 4 14.94 -16.73 8.43
N LYS A 5 14.47 -16.04 7.38
CA LYS A 5 14.44 -16.57 6.00
C LYS A 5 15.85 -16.76 5.42
N ALA A 6 16.77 -15.83 5.68
CA ALA A 6 18.16 -15.92 5.22
C ALA A 6 18.91 -17.10 5.86
N ARG A 7 18.70 -17.36 7.15
CA ARG A 7 19.28 -18.51 7.88
C ARG A 7 18.79 -19.87 7.37
N ARG A 8 17.65 -19.91 6.66
CA ARG A 8 17.13 -21.11 5.99
C ARG A 8 17.71 -21.31 4.58
N GLY A 9 18.73 -20.54 4.18
CA GLY A 9 19.39 -20.67 2.87
C GLY A 9 18.58 -20.16 1.68
N GLY A 10 17.43 -19.52 1.90
CA GLY A 10 16.47 -19.19 0.83
C GLY A 10 16.60 -17.79 0.21
N LEU A 11 17.59 -16.99 0.61
CA LEU A 11 17.78 -15.64 0.06
C LEU A 11 19.18 -15.54 -0.59
N PRO A 12 19.27 -15.25 -1.90
CA PRO A 12 20.53 -15.05 -2.62
C PRO A 12 21.17 -13.69 -2.29
N LEU A 13 21.08 -13.23 -1.04
CA LEU A 13 21.64 -11.96 -0.57
C LEU A 13 22.33 -12.15 0.79
N PRO A 14 23.51 -11.55 1.00
CA PRO A 14 24.23 -11.68 2.26
C PRO A 14 23.44 -10.98 3.38
N PRO A 15 23.51 -11.47 4.64
CA PRO A 15 22.85 -10.82 5.77
C PRO A 15 23.22 -9.35 6.01
N ALA A 16 24.33 -8.88 5.43
CA ALA A 16 24.72 -7.48 5.44
C ALA A 16 23.78 -6.57 4.62
N ALA A 17 23.05 -7.10 3.64
CA ALA A 17 22.23 -6.32 2.71
C ALA A 17 21.16 -5.47 3.41
N TRP A 18 20.53 -5.96 4.48
CA TRP A 18 19.53 -5.20 5.25
C TRP A 18 20.07 -4.60 6.56
N ARG A 19 21.34 -4.80 6.91
CA ARG A 19 21.91 -4.21 8.12
C ARG A 19 22.00 -2.69 7.97
N GLY A 20 21.48 -1.97 8.97
CA GLY A 20 21.53 -0.51 8.99
C GLY A 20 20.45 0.18 8.13
N ALA A 21 19.60 -0.56 7.41
CA ALA A 21 18.43 0.05 6.77
C ALA A 21 17.51 0.64 7.85
N ARG A 22 17.22 1.94 7.75
CA ARG A 22 16.36 2.66 8.70
C ARG A 22 15.03 3.05 8.06
N ARG A 23 14.99 3.13 6.74
CA ARG A 23 13.81 3.43 5.93
C ARG A 23 13.48 2.25 5.03
N LEU A 24 12.20 2.13 4.65
CA LEU A 24 11.76 1.11 3.69
C LEU A 24 12.49 1.26 2.35
N ALA A 25 12.70 2.49 1.88
CA ALA A 25 13.46 2.76 0.67
C ALA A 25 14.92 2.23 0.73
N ASP A 26 15.57 2.27 1.90
CA ASP A 26 16.91 1.69 2.07
C ASP A 26 16.88 0.17 1.93
N PHE A 27 15.84 -0.45 2.48
CA PHE A 27 15.62 -1.88 2.37
C PHE A 27 15.34 -2.27 0.92
N ASP A 28 14.50 -1.50 0.23
CA ASP A 28 14.19 -1.76 -1.17
C ASP A 28 15.41 -1.58 -2.07
N GLN A 29 16.24 -0.58 -1.80
CA GLN A 29 17.49 -0.35 -2.52
C GLN A 29 18.46 -1.53 -2.40
N ARG A 30 18.60 -2.07 -1.18
CA ARG A 30 19.66 -3.03 -0.86
C ARG A 30 19.22 -4.48 -0.95
N VAL A 31 17.91 -4.73 -0.89
CA VAL A 31 17.34 -6.07 -0.82
C VAL A 31 16.33 -6.28 -1.94
N THR A 32 15.22 -5.56 -1.94
CA THR A 32 14.11 -5.80 -2.89
C THR A 32 14.58 -5.66 -4.33
N ALA A 33 15.23 -4.55 -4.68
CA ALA A 33 15.67 -4.30 -6.05
C ALA A 33 16.68 -5.36 -6.53
N PRO A 34 17.81 -5.62 -5.83
CA PRO A 34 18.75 -6.67 -6.25
C PRO A 34 18.14 -8.07 -6.30
N LEU A 35 17.29 -8.42 -5.34
CA LEU A 35 16.65 -9.74 -5.27
C LEU A 35 15.76 -10.01 -6.48
N HIS A 36 15.13 -8.96 -7.01
CA HIS A 36 14.19 -9.04 -8.13
C HIS A 36 14.78 -8.56 -9.46
N GLY A 37 16.11 -8.35 -9.54
CA GLY A 37 16.79 -7.96 -10.77
C GLY A 37 16.57 -6.50 -11.20
N PHE A 38 16.06 -5.65 -10.31
CA PHE A 38 15.99 -4.22 -10.55
C PHE A 38 17.36 -3.56 -10.32
N ARG A 39 17.56 -2.39 -10.93
CA ARG A 39 18.82 -1.64 -10.86
C ARG A 39 18.99 -0.99 -9.49
N ASP A 40 17.88 -0.46 -8.97
CA ASP A 40 17.78 0.29 -7.72
C ASP A 40 16.30 0.36 -7.30
N ALA A 41 16.03 0.95 -6.14
CA ALA A 41 14.68 1.14 -5.63
C ALA A 41 13.81 2.01 -6.56
N ALA A 42 14.39 3.02 -7.21
CA ALA A 42 13.64 3.90 -8.11
C ALA A 42 13.18 3.15 -9.37
N HIS A 43 14.03 2.30 -9.94
CA HIS A 43 13.69 1.41 -11.05
C HIS A 43 12.60 0.42 -10.61
N TYR A 44 12.71 -0.15 -9.42
CA TYR A 44 11.66 -1.00 -8.86
C TYR A 44 10.32 -0.25 -8.75
N TYR A 45 10.29 0.92 -8.13
CA TYR A 45 9.05 1.69 -7.96
C TYR A 45 8.43 2.15 -9.28
N ALA A 46 9.25 2.53 -10.27
CA ALA A 46 8.76 2.90 -11.59
C ALA A 46 8.17 1.69 -12.34
N ALA A 47 8.82 0.53 -12.25
CA ALA A 47 8.35 -0.69 -12.91
C ALA A 47 7.10 -1.29 -12.23
N ALA A 48 7.01 -1.17 -10.90
CA ALA A 48 5.88 -1.67 -10.11
C ALA A 48 4.74 -0.64 -9.96
N ASP A 49 4.77 0.48 -10.70
CA ASP A 49 3.78 1.53 -10.58
C ASP A 49 2.41 1.11 -11.15
N CYS A 50 1.43 0.95 -10.27
CA CYS A 50 0.07 0.60 -10.65
C CYS A 50 -0.77 1.82 -11.07
N ARG A 51 -0.35 3.05 -10.77
CA ARG A 51 -1.16 4.26 -10.96
C ARG A 51 -1.66 4.46 -12.39
N PRO A 52 -0.85 4.26 -13.45
CA PRO A 52 -1.30 4.40 -14.84
C PRO A 52 -2.40 3.42 -15.24
N TRP A 53 -2.57 2.32 -14.49
CA TRP A 53 -3.53 1.26 -14.79
C TRP A 53 -4.87 1.47 -14.08
N LEU A 54 -4.93 2.35 -13.08
CA LEU A 54 -6.14 2.56 -12.29
C LEU A 54 -7.32 3.07 -13.13
N ALA A 55 -7.06 3.93 -14.13
CA ALA A 55 -8.06 4.39 -15.09
C ALA A 55 -8.68 3.26 -15.94
N ARG A 56 -8.02 2.11 -16.02
CA ARG A 56 -8.50 0.95 -16.80
C ARG A 56 -9.43 0.04 -16.01
N VAL A 57 -9.56 0.25 -14.69
CA VAL A 57 -10.49 -0.51 -13.85
C VAL A 57 -11.92 -0.16 -14.25
N ARG A 58 -12.70 -1.19 -14.65
CA ARG A 58 -14.09 -1.04 -15.10
C ARG A 58 -15.13 -1.48 -14.07
N VAL A 59 -14.71 -2.31 -13.11
CA VAL A 59 -15.57 -2.73 -12.01
C VAL A 59 -15.58 -1.62 -10.96
N PRO A 60 -16.73 -1.26 -10.38
CA PRO A 60 -16.76 -0.32 -9.26
C PRO A 60 -15.81 -0.74 -8.14
N THR A 61 -14.81 0.09 -7.85
CA THR A 61 -13.76 -0.19 -6.86
C THR A 61 -13.67 0.96 -5.87
N LEU A 62 -13.54 0.64 -4.58
CA LEU A 62 -13.22 1.63 -3.56
C LEU A 62 -11.74 1.51 -3.20
N LEU A 63 -11.00 2.61 -3.35
CA LEU A 63 -9.63 2.75 -2.90
C LEU A 63 -9.63 3.65 -1.67
N VAL A 64 -9.31 3.08 -0.51
CA VAL A 64 -9.16 3.82 0.74
C VAL A 64 -7.68 3.98 1.04
N GLN A 65 -7.23 5.19 1.36
CA GLN A 65 -5.85 5.42 1.78
C GLN A 65 -5.77 6.46 2.91
N ALA A 66 -4.85 6.26 3.85
CA ALA A 66 -4.56 7.20 4.92
C ALA A 66 -3.32 8.05 4.59
N LEU A 67 -3.38 9.34 4.91
CA LEU A 67 -2.28 10.29 4.67
C LEU A 67 -1.18 10.22 5.74
N ASP A 68 -1.40 9.47 6.81
CA ASP A 68 -0.43 9.15 7.85
C ASP A 68 0.11 7.71 7.74
N ASP A 69 -0.06 7.07 6.57
CA ASP A 69 0.51 5.76 6.29
C ASP A 69 2.06 5.80 6.33
N PRO A 70 2.73 5.01 7.20
CA PRO A 70 4.19 4.99 7.29
C PRO A 70 4.88 4.28 6.10
N PHE A 71 4.14 3.58 5.25
CA PHE A 71 4.65 2.89 4.06
C PHE A 71 4.41 3.67 2.77
N VAL A 72 3.25 4.33 2.65
CA VAL A 72 2.89 5.09 1.45
C VAL A 72 3.05 6.59 1.72
N PRO A 73 4.00 7.27 1.04
CA PRO A 73 4.19 8.70 1.22
C PRO A 73 2.92 9.50 0.90
N ARG A 74 2.67 10.56 1.67
CA ARG A 74 1.54 11.48 1.49
C ARG A 74 1.42 11.97 0.04
N GLU A 75 2.53 12.36 -0.56
CA GLU A 75 2.58 12.92 -1.91
C GLU A 75 2.15 11.87 -2.95
N ALA A 76 2.49 10.61 -2.71
CA ALA A 76 2.05 9.50 -3.57
C ALA A 76 0.53 9.25 -3.43
N ALA A 77 -0.01 9.34 -2.21
CA ALA A 77 -1.44 9.18 -1.94
C ALA A 77 -2.28 10.33 -2.51
N GLU A 78 -1.86 11.58 -2.29
CA GLU A 78 -2.52 12.78 -2.83
C GLU A 78 -2.44 12.81 -4.37
N GLY A 79 -1.33 12.33 -4.93
CA GLY A 79 -1.13 12.18 -6.37
C GLY A 79 -1.97 11.08 -7.03
N LEU A 80 -2.80 10.33 -6.30
CA LEU A 80 -3.71 9.33 -6.90
C LEU A 80 -4.89 9.99 -7.63
N GLY A 81 -5.39 11.13 -7.14
CA GLY A 81 -6.62 11.75 -7.64
C GLY A 81 -6.63 11.97 -9.16
N ARG A 82 -5.51 12.49 -9.71
CA ARG A 82 -5.30 12.73 -11.15
C ARG A 82 -5.42 11.49 -12.04
N TRP A 83 -5.31 10.27 -11.49
CA TRP A 83 -5.43 9.03 -12.25
C TRP A 83 -6.85 8.45 -12.22
N LEU A 84 -7.75 9.05 -11.44
CA LEU A 84 -9.04 8.48 -11.08
C LEU A 84 -10.23 9.34 -11.51
N GLU A 85 -9.99 10.50 -12.13
CA GLU A 85 -11.02 11.48 -12.52
C GLU A 85 -12.12 10.89 -13.42
N GLU A 86 -11.81 9.88 -14.23
CA GLU A 86 -12.74 9.29 -15.22
C GLU A 86 -12.97 7.77 -15.00
N GLY A 87 -12.57 7.23 -13.84
CA GLY A 87 -12.53 5.79 -13.58
C GLY A 87 -13.71 5.23 -12.78
N ALA A 88 -13.86 3.90 -12.77
CA ALA A 88 -14.77 3.21 -11.86
C ALA A 88 -14.23 3.12 -10.41
N VAL A 89 -13.05 3.70 -10.16
CA VAL A 89 -12.37 3.69 -8.87
C VAL A 89 -12.72 4.97 -8.12
N ARG A 90 -13.35 4.83 -6.95
CA ARG A 90 -13.57 5.92 -6.01
C ARG A 90 -12.43 5.96 -5.00
N LEU A 91 -11.76 7.11 -4.89
CA LEU A 91 -10.72 7.35 -3.88
C LEU A 91 -11.30 7.99 -2.62
N GLU A 92 -10.96 7.45 -1.46
CA GLU A 92 -11.22 8.05 -0.15
C GLU A 92 -9.89 8.23 0.60
N LEU A 93 -9.42 9.49 0.62
CA LEU A 93 -8.23 9.89 1.37
C LEU A 93 -8.64 10.34 2.78
N LEU A 94 -8.09 9.66 3.78
CA LEU A 94 -8.33 9.96 5.19
C LEU A 94 -7.11 10.65 5.81
N PRO A 95 -7.28 11.69 6.65
CA PRO A 95 -6.16 12.33 7.33
C PRO A 95 -5.39 11.37 8.23
N ARG A 96 -6.09 10.40 8.82
CA ARG A 96 -5.56 9.42 9.76
C ARG A 96 -6.18 8.04 9.56
N GLY A 97 -5.36 7.02 9.69
CA GLY A 97 -5.75 5.61 9.59
C GLY A 97 -4.56 4.65 9.71
N GLY A 98 -3.34 5.16 9.53
CA GLY A 98 -2.14 4.34 9.42
C GLY A 98 -2.19 3.41 8.21
N HIS A 99 -1.31 2.41 8.17
CA HIS A 99 -1.19 1.53 7.02
C HIS A 99 -2.40 0.59 6.83
N VAL A 100 -2.88 0.00 7.93
CA VAL A 100 -3.97 -1.01 7.92
C VAL A 100 -4.95 -0.84 9.07
N GLY A 101 -4.78 0.19 9.90
CA GLY A 101 -5.47 0.29 11.19
C GLY A 101 -6.89 0.80 11.06
N PHE A 102 -7.06 2.00 10.50
CA PHE A 102 -8.33 2.70 10.33
C PHE A 102 -9.25 2.61 11.58
N VAL A 103 -8.64 2.71 12.77
CA VAL A 103 -9.35 2.69 14.05
C VAL A 103 -9.74 4.11 14.42
N ALA A 104 -11.02 4.29 14.74
CA ALA A 104 -11.60 5.54 15.22
C ALA A 104 -12.17 5.36 16.63
N GLY A 105 -12.72 6.43 17.21
CA GLY A 105 -13.31 6.40 18.55
C GLY A 105 -12.28 6.54 19.66
N SER A 106 -12.64 6.11 20.87
CA SER A 106 -11.76 6.15 22.03
C SER A 106 -11.08 4.79 22.25
N PRO A 107 -9.94 4.72 22.96
CA PRO A 107 -9.28 3.45 23.28
C PRO A 107 -10.20 2.44 23.99
N TRP A 108 -11.19 2.93 24.72
CA TRP A 108 -12.14 2.13 25.50
C TRP A 108 -13.40 1.75 24.71
N ARG A 109 -13.63 2.40 23.57
CA ARG A 109 -14.74 2.15 22.65
C ARG A 109 -14.21 2.31 21.21
N PRO A 110 -13.31 1.41 20.77
CA PRO A 110 -12.74 1.51 19.44
C PRO A 110 -13.81 1.23 18.40
N ARG A 111 -13.71 1.93 17.27
CA ARG A 111 -14.54 1.73 16.09
C ARG A 111 -13.65 1.36 14.92
N TYR A 112 -13.83 0.17 14.37
CA TYR A 112 -13.04 -0.30 13.22
C TYR A 112 -13.67 0.23 11.94
N TRP A 113 -13.27 1.44 11.54
CA TRP A 113 -13.96 2.19 10.49
C TRP A 113 -14.01 1.44 9.15
N LEU A 114 -12.96 0.69 8.80
CA LEU A 114 -12.96 -0.13 7.58
C LEU A 114 -14.05 -1.20 7.61
N GLU A 115 -14.32 -1.80 8.76
CA GLU A 115 -15.34 -2.85 8.91
C GLU A 115 -16.76 -2.29 8.73
N GLU A 116 -16.96 -0.99 8.91
CA GLU A 116 -18.21 -0.31 8.61
C GLU A 116 -18.25 0.15 7.15
N ARG A 117 -17.15 0.72 6.67
CA ARG A 117 -17.07 1.37 5.36
C ARG A 117 -17.12 0.38 4.21
N LEU A 118 -16.39 -0.74 4.31
CA LEU A 118 -16.29 -1.71 3.22
C LEU A 118 -17.64 -2.40 2.97
N PRO A 119 -18.38 -2.91 3.99
CA PRO A 119 -19.72 -3.44 3.76
C PRO A 119 -20.69 -2.38 3.20
N ALA A 120 -20.64 -1.13 3.68
CA ALA A 120 -21.47 -0.07 3.14
C ALA A 120 -21.21 0.23 1.65
N PHE A 121 -19.96 0.04 1.18
CA PHE A 121 -19.65 0.11 -0.25
C PHE A 121 -20.14 -1.11 -1.03
N LEU A 122 -20.01 -2.31 -0.46
CA LEU A 122 -20.33 -3.57 -1.14
C LEU A 122 -21.82 -3.88 -1.15
N ALA A 123 -22.58 -3.55 -0.12
CA ALA A 123 -23.98 -3.97 0.05
C ALA A 123 -24.87 -3.65 -1.17
N PRO A 124 -24.88 -2.41 -1.72
CA PRO A 124 -25.69 -2.10 -2.91
C PRO A 124 -25.23 -2.79 -4.20
N ARG A 125 -24.10 -3.51 -4.18
CA ARG A 125 -23.50 -4.22 -5.32
C ARG A 125 -23.65 -5.73 -5.22
N LEU A 126 -23.97 -6.24 -4.03
CA LEU A 126 -24.24 -7.65 -3.76
C LEU A 126 -25.73 -7.97 -3.90
N GLU A 127 -26.57 -6.99 -3.60
CA GLU A 127 -27.97 -6.97 -4.00
C GLU A 127 -27.99 -6.81 -5.52
N GLY A 128 -28.08 -7.92 -6.25
CA GLY A 128 -28.29 -7.92 -7.70
C GLY A 128 -29.60 -7.19 -8.05
N PRO A 129 -29.81 -6.86 -9.34
CA PRO A 129 -31.12 -6.37 -9.78
C PRO A 129 -32.25 -7.36 -9.43
#